data_AF-T1RPQ8-F1
#
_entry.id   AF-T1RPQ8-F1
#
_cell.length_a   1.000
_cell.length_b   1.000
_cell.length_c   1.000
_cell.angle_alpha   90.00
_cell.angle_beta   90.00
_cell.angle_gamma   90.00
#
_symmetry.space_group_name_H-M   'P 1'
#
loop_
_entity.id
_entity.type
_entity.pdbx_description
1 polymer ?
#
loop_
_entity_poly.entity_id
_entity_poly.type
_entity_poly.pdbx_seq_one_letter_code
_entity_poly.pdbx_strand_id
1 'polypeptide(L)'
;MKYSEELTLSCLNSSLSKVNPCEVIIFLDQMIDKEDDSKVYSVLVDKNISVLDMDTLESCCAKYYQRRRHKSVDLAFIVTNGIESNTVLAELRLNYTNPNHLKLRDLKEKVKTSSRQSKLFGYALYDKIYFVFSDEVKEQAKYRLSKMIPKAPSYYKAETVSGIYLQFFVANS
;
A
#
# COMPACT_ATOMS: atom_id res chain seq x y z
N MET A 1 5.95 0.54 -15.32
CA MET A 1 5.75 1.82 -14.61
C MET A 1 6.67 1.83 -13.40
N LYS A 2 7.23 2.98 -13.06
CA LYS A 2 8.15 3.18 -11.94
C LYS A 2 7.62 4.28 -11.03
N TYR A 3 8.02 4.26 -9.77
CA TYR A 3 7.64 5.25 -8.76
C TYR A 3 7.93 6.67 -9.25
N SER A 4 7.00 7.58 -8.96
CA SER A 4 7.17 9.01 -9.15
C SER A 4 6.92 9.73 -7.83
N GLU A 5 7.99 10.26 -7.25
CA GLU A 5 7.91 11.07 -6.04
C GLU A 5 7.08 12.33 -6.27
N GLU A 6 7.37 13.06 -7.34
CA GLU A 6 6.66 14.28 -7.70
C GLU A 6 5.13 14.09 -7.76
N LEU A 7 4.67 13.05 -8.47
CA LEU A 7 3.24 12.76 -8.56
C LEU A 7 2.67 12.26 -7.23
N THR A 8 3.43 11.46 -6.47
CA THR A 8 3.00 10.99 -5.15
C THR A 8 2.80 12.14 -4.17
N LEU A 9 3.71 13.12 -4.15
CA LEU A 9 3.61 14.26 -3.23
C LEU A 9 2.56 15.28 -3.67
N SER A 10 2.41 15.49 -4.99
CA SER A 10 1.45 16.47 -5.52
C SER A 10 0.01 15.97 -5.57
N CYS A 11 -0.24 14.65 -5.53
CA CYS A 11 -1.59 14.09 -5.70
C CYS A 11 -2.57 14.47 -4.58
N LEU A 12 -2.07 14.88 -3.41
CA LEU A 12 -2.90 15.33 -2.29
C LEU A 12 -3.29 16.81 -2.39
N ASN A 13 -2.51 17.61 -3.13
CA ASN A 13 -2.74 19.06 -3.26
C ASN A 13 -3.96 19.39 -4.12
N SER A 14 -4.35 18.49 -5.04
CA SER A 14 -5.39 18.76 -6.05
C SER A 14 -6.81 18.46 -5.59
N SER A 15 -7.01 17.60 -4.58
CA SER A 15 -8.35 17.06 -4.28
C SER A 15 -8.76 17.10 -2.80
N LEU A 16 -7.85 17.48 -1.89
CA LEU A 16 -8.11 17.48 -0.45
C LEU A 16 -7.73 18.81 0.21
N SER A 17 -8.48 19.87 -0.08
CA SER A 17 -8.28 21.20 0.55
C SER A 17 -8.41 21.22 2.09
N LYS A 18 -8.78 20.09 2.71
CA LYS A 18 -9.05 19.96 4.15
C LYS A 18 -8.27 18.82 4.83
N VAL A 19 -7.44 18.08 4.08
CA VAL A 19 -6.45 17.16 4.66
C VAL A 19 -5.12 17.85 4.55
N ASN A 20 -4.39 18.01 5.65
CA ASN A 20 -3.04 18.53 5.60
C ASN A 20 -2.16 17.47 4.90
N PRO A 21 -1.65 17.71 3.68
CA PRO A 21 -0.90 16.70 2.94
C PRO A 21 0.31 16.18 3.70
N CYS A 22 0.94 17.06 4.49
CA CYS A 22 2.11 16.71 5.31
C CYS A 22 1.82 15.66 6.38
N GLU A 23 0.56 15.50 6.83
CA GLU A 23 0.20 14.46 7.80
C GLU A 23 0.12 13.07 7.15
N VAL A 24 -0.13 13.00 5.85
CA VAL A 24 -0.35 11.75 5.12
C VAL A 24 0.95 11.24 4.48
N ILE A 25 1.98 12.08 4.37
CA ILE A 25 3.26 11.67 3.80
C ILE A 25 4.13 11.05 4.88
N ILE A 26 4.73 9.90 4.57
CA ILE A 26 5.68 9.19 5.44
C ILE A 26 6.81 8.59 4.61
N PHE A 27 7.98 8.38 5.21
CA PHE A 27 9.03 7.61 4.56
C PHE A 27 8.71 6.11 4.53
N LEU A 28 9.05 5.44 3.43
CA LEU A 28 8.76 4.03 3.22
C LEU A 28 9.42 3.12 4.27
N ASP A 29 10.66 3.42 4.66
CA ASP A 29 11.38 2.70 5.71
C ASP A 29 10.67 2.80 7.06
N GLN A 30 10.16 3.98 7.41
CA GLN A 30 9.37 4.20 8.61
C GLN A 30 8.02 3.48 8.58
N MET A 31 7.38 3.42 7.41
CA MET A 31 6.14 2.65 7.22
C MET A 31 6.39 1.15 7.39
N ILE A 32 7.51 0.64 6.88
CA ILE A 32 7.95 -0.75 7.08
C ILE A 32 8.23 -1.04 8.56
N ASP A 33 8.96 -0.15 9.24
CA ASP A 33 9.30 -0.29 10.66
C ASP A 33 8.06 -0.35 11.58
N LYS A 34 6.91 0.21 11.17
CA LYS A 34 5.64 0.08 11.91
C LYS A 34 5.08 -1.34 11.89
N GLU A 35 5.42 -2.14 10.89
CA GLU A 35 4.82 -3.46 10.61
C GLU A 35 5.83 -4.62 10.70
N ASP A 36 7.10 -4.31 10.99
CA ASP A 36 8.19 -5.24 11.20
C ASP A 36 8.85 -4.99 12.58
N ASP A 37 8.47 -5.80 13.57
CA ASP A 37 8.98 -5.68 14.95
C ASP A 37 10.51 -5.88 15.02
N SER A 38 11.08 -6.61 14.05
CA SER A 38 12.51 -6.91 13.98
C SER A 38 13.33 -5.80 13.31
N LYS A 39 12.67 -4.90 12.56
CA LYS A 39 13.29 -3.82 11.77
C LYS A 39 14.34 -4.29 10.77
N VAL A 40 14.21 -5.52 10.28
CA VAL A 40 15.13 -6.13 9.32
C VAL A 40 14.76 -5.72 7.89
N TYR A 41 13.50 -5.38 7.61
CA TYR A 41 13.07 -5.09 6.24
C TYR A 41 13.27 -3.64 5.80
N SER A 42 13.34 -2.68 6.73
CA SER A 42 13.52 -1.27 6.40
C SER A 42 14.90 -0.96 5.82
N VAL A 43 15.91 -1.79 6.10
CA VAL A 43 17.26 -1.65 5.51
C VAL A 43 17.31 -2.05 4.03
N LEU A 44 16.26 -2.68 3.51
CA LEU A 44 16.17 -3.14 2.11
C LEU A 44 15.68 -2.04 1.16
N VAL A 45 15.32 -0.88 1.68
CA VAL A 45 14.79 0.26 0.91
C VAL A 45 15.60 1.52 1.19
N ASP A 46 15.57 2.47 0.26
CA ASP A 46 16.18 3.78 0.50
C ASP A 46 15.37 4.59 1.52
N LYS A 47 16.08 5.27 2.43
CA LYS A 47 15.49 6.04 3.54
C LYS A 47 14.75 7.31 3.13
N ASN A 48 14.90 7.75 1.89
CA ASN A 48 14.36 9.03 1.41
C ASN A 48 13.18 8.85 0.45
N ILE A 49 12.52 7.69 0.47
CA ILE A 49 11.36 7.43 -0.39
C ILE A 49 10.09 7.81 0.35
N SER A 50 9.37 8.79 -0.18
CA SER A 50 8.10 9.26 0.39
C SER A 50 6.90 8.52 -0.19
N VAL A 51 6.03 7.99 0.67
CA VAL A 51 4.77 7.32 0.30
C VAL A 51 3.60 7.91 1.08
N LEU A 52 2.38 7.51 0.72
CA LEU A 52 1.15 7.94 1.38
C LEU A 52 0.75 6.94 2.47
N ASP A 53 0.64 7.40 3.70
CA ASP A 53 0.07 6.68 4.85
C ASP A 53 -1.46 6.67 4.74
N MET A 54 -1.99 5.54 4.30
CA MET A 54 -3.41 5.39 3.98
C MET A 54 -4.28 5.29 5.24
N ASP A 55 -3.74 4.81 6.36
CA ASP A 55 -4.41 4.80 7.66
C ASP A 55 -4.53 6.20 8.27
N THR A 56 -3.52 7.05 8.06
CA THR A 56 -3.57 8.46 8.42
C THR A 56 -4.55 9.21 7.53
N LEU A 57 -4.54 8.96 6.21
CA LEU A 57 -5.56 9.50 5.31
C LEU A 57 -6.98 9.11 5.72
N GLU A 58 -7.19 7.84 6.11
CA GLU A 58 -8.47 7.35 6.62
C GLU A 58 -8.87 8.04 7.91
N SER A 59 -7.91 8.29 8.80
CA SER A 59 -8.13 9.02 10.05
C SER A 59 -8.61 10.46 9.79
N CYS A 60 -7.97 11.16 8.86
CA CYS A 60 -8.37 12.51 8.44
C CYS A 60 -9.75 12.49 7.78
N CYS A 61 -10.01 11.52 6.90
CA CYS A 61 -11.31 11.34 6.24
C CYS A 61 -12.42 11.03 7.26
N ALA A 62 -12.19 10.13 8.20
CA ALA A 62 -13.14 9.75 9.23
C ALA A 62 -13.50 10.93 10.14
N LYS A 63 -12.50 11.74 10.53
CA LYS A 63 -12.70 12.98 11.29
C LYS A 63 -13.55 13.98 10.51
N TYR A 64 -13.24 14.18 9.23
CA TYR A 64 -13.99 15.10 8.36
C TYR A 64 -15.47 14.70 8.22
N TYR A 65 -15.74 13.43 7.95
CA TYR A 65 -17.10 12.91 7.79
C TYR A 65 -17.79 12.55 9.12
N GLN A 66 -17.17 12.84 10.27
CA GLN A 66 -17.69 12.52 11.62
C GLN A 66 -18.14 11.06 11.77
N ARG A 67 -17.33 10.14 11.25
CA ARG A 67 -17.61 8.70 11.27
C ARG A 67 -16.48 7.95 11.96
N ARG A 68 -16.74 6.67 12.28
CA ARG A 68 -15.69 5.76 12.72
C ARG A 68 -14.72 5.49 11.57
N ARG A 69 -13.45 5.26 11.93
CA ARG A 69 -12.42 4.81 10.98
C ARG A 69 -12.79 3.44 10.44
N HIS A 70 -12.64 3.27 9.15
CA HIS A 70 -12.67 1.97 8.50
C HIS A 70 -11.25 1.42 8.38
N LYS A 71 -11.11 0.12 8.14
CA LYS A 71 -9.80 -0.45 7.82
C LYS A 71 -9.39 0.02 6.42
N SER A 72 -8.13 0.39 6.25
CA SER A 72 -7.46 0.72 4.99
C SER A 72 -6.25 -0.17 4.79
N VAL A 73 -5.73 -0.25 3.56
CA VAL A 73 -4.35 -0.72 3.35
C VAL A 73 -3.37 0.25 3.99
N ASP A 74 -2.13 -0.16 4.21
CA ASP A 74 -1.18 0.67 4.97
C ASP A 74 -0.59 1.81 4.12
N LEU A 75 -0.27 1.55 2.85
CA LEU A 75 0.37 2.56 2.01
C LEU A 75 -0.11 2.61 0.55
N ALA A 76 0.09 3.78 -0.06
CA ALA A 76 -0.10 4.02 -1.48
C ALA A 76 1.02 4.90 -2.07
N PHE A 77 1.25 4.77 -3.37
CA PHE A 77 2.18 5.63 -4.12
C PHE A 77 1.81 5.67 -5.60
N ILE A 78 2.31 6.67 -6.31
CA ILE A 78 2.06 6.83 -7.74
C ILE A 78 3.22 6.26 -8.55
N VAL A 79 2.88 5.50 -9.59
CA VAL A 79 3.82 4.99 -10.59
C VAL A 79 3.46 5.52 -11.96
N THR A 80 4.46 5.74 -12.81
CA THR A 80 4.30 6.26 -14.16
C THR A 80 5.22 5.56 -15.16
N ASN A 81 4.88 5.60 -16.44
CA ASN A 81 5.78 5.31 -17.56
C ASN A 81 6.02 6.53 -18.46
N GLY A 82 5.64 7.73 -18.01
CA GLY A 82 5.67 8.97 -18.79
C GLY A 82 4.42 9.24 -19.63
N ILE A 83 3.57 8.23 -19.85
CA ILE A 83 2.31 8.35 -20.61
C ILE A 83 1.12 8.18 -19.67
N GLU A 84 1.13 7.10 -18.91
CA GLU A 84 0.09 6.71 -17.97
C GLU A 84 0.65 6.74 -16.55
N SER A 85 -0.21 7.14 -15.60
CA SER A 85 0.12 7.17 -14.19
C SER A 85 -0.98 6.49 -13.38
N ASN A 86 -0.58 5.66 -12.41
CA ASN A 86 -1.48 4.84 -11.63
C ASN A 86 -1.13 4.89 -10.14
N THR A 87 -2.15 4.73 -9.30
CA THR A 87 -2.00 4.51 -7.87
C THR A 87 -1.76 3.04 -7.58
N VAL A 88 -0.64 2.72 -6.95
CA VAL A 88 -0.38 1.41 -6.35
C VAL A 88 -0.89 1.42 -4.90
N LEU A 89 -1.54 0.34 -4.50
CA LEU A 89 -1.98 0.10 -3.12
C LEU A 89 -1.22 -1.11 -2.57
N ALA A 90 -0.69 -0.98 -1.35
CA ALA A 90 0.00 -2.06 -0.66
C ALA A 90 -0.40 -2.15 0.82
N GLU A 91 -0.60 -3.38 1.27
CA GLU A 91 -0.79 -3.77 2.68
C GLU A 91 0.47 -4.51 3.14
N LEU A 92 1.11 -4.04 4.19
CA LEU A 92 2.22 -4.68 4.87
C LEU A 92 1.69 -5.71 5.88
N ARG A 93 2.32 -6.89 5.90
CA ARG A 93 2.00 -8.03 6.76
C ARG A 93 3.29 -8.75 7.16
N LEU A 94 4.30 -7.98 7.58
CA LEU A 94 5.66 -8.50 7.79
C LEU A 94 5.74 -9.34 9.07
N ASN A 95 5.00 -8.96 10.11
CA ASN A 95 4.83 -9.74 11.34
C ASN A 95 3.88 -10.97 11.22
N TYR A 96 3.41 -11.32 10.02
CA TYR A 96 2.40 -12.38 9.84
C TYR A 96 3.03 -13.77 9.84
N THR A 97 2.92 -14.51 10.94
CA THR A 97 3.58 -15.83 11.09
C THR A 97 2.79 -17.01 10.50
N ASN A 98 1.46 -16.89 10.38
CA ASN A 98 0.61 -17.99 9.89
C ASN A 98 -0.43 -17.50 8.87
N PRO A 99 -0.16 -17.63 7.56
CA PRO A 99 -1.07 -17.24 6.48
C PRO A 99 -2.47 -17.86 6.55
N ASN A 100 -2.69 -18.96 7.26
CA ASN A 100 -4.02 -19.57 7.37
C ASN A 100 -5.04 -18.66 8.07
N HIS A 101 -4.58 -17.76 8.93
CA HIS A 101 -5.43 -16.77 9.58
C HIS A 101 -5.87 -15.63 8.65
N LEU A 102 -5.36 -15.59 7.42
CA LEU A 102 -5.71 -14.59 6.43
C LEU A 102 -7.17 -14.78 6.01
N LYS A 103 -8.00 -13.77 6.28
CA LYS A 103 -9.43 -13.75 5.98
C LYS A 103 -9.68 -12.84 4.80
N LEU A 104 -10.26 -13.38 3.73
CA LEU A 104 -10.58 -12.59 2.52
C LEU A 104 -11.48 -11.39 2.81
N ARG A 105 -12.40 -11.52 3.78
CA ARG A 105 -13.29 -10.43 4.18
C ARG A 105 -12.51 -9.21 4.65
N ASP A 106 -11.51 -9.41 5.50
CA ASP A 106 -10.68 -8.32 6.03
C ASP A 106 -9.89 -7.63 4.91
N LEU A 107 -9.32 -8.41 3.99
CA LEU A 107 -8.60 -7.87 2.82
C LEU A 107 -9.52 -7.04 1.92
N LYS A 108 -10.72 -7.56 1.64
CA LYS A 108 -11.72 -6.85 0.81
C LYS A 108 -12.17 -5.55 1.44
N GLU A 109 -12.33 -5.52 2.77
CA GLU A 109 -12.73 -4.31 3.49
C GLU A 109 -11.65 -3.22 3.39
N LYS A 110 -10.39 -3.58 3.67
CA LYS A 110 -9.23 -2.67 3.52
C LYS A 110 -9.13 -2.13 2.10
N VAL A 111 -9.13 -3.02 1.10
CA VAL A 111 -9.06 -2.64 -0.31
C VAL A 111 -10.20 -1.74 -0.73
N LYS A 112 -11.45 -2.04 -0.33
CA LYS A 112 -12.62 -1.22 -0.70
C LYS A 112 -12.46 0.21 -0.19
N THR A 113 -12.03 0.40 1.05
CA THR A 113 -11.80 1.73 1.63
C THR A 113 -10.71 2.46 0.86
N SER A 114 -9.55 1.82 0.67
CA SER A 114 -8.39 2.43 0.03
C SER A 114 -8.60 2.71 -1.46
N SER A 115 -9.31 1.85 -2.19
CA SER A 115 -9.71 2.11 -3.58
C SER A 115 -10.71 3.27 -3.72
N ARG A 116 -11.50 3.56 -2.68
CA ARG A 116 -12.37 4.75 -2.67
C ARG A 116 -11.55 6.01 -2.41
N GLN A 117 -10.62 5.96 -1.46
CA GLN A 117 -9.74 7.07 -1.12
C GLN A 117 -8.78 7.40 -2.25
N SER A 118 -8.26 6.40 -2.98
CA SER A 118 -7.32 6.61 -4.08
C SER A 118 -7.89 7.45 -5.22
N LYS A 119 -9.23 7.53 -5.33
CA LYS A 119 -9.88 8.44 -6.29
C LYS A 119 -9.53 9.90 -6.04
N LEU A 120 -9.16 10.24 -4.81
CA LEU A 120 -8.71 11.57 -4.41
C LEU A 120 -7.32 11.89 -4.98
N PHE A 121 -6.56 10.91 -5.46
CA PHE A 121 -5.24 11.15 -6.02
C PHE A 121 -5.30 11.60 -7.48
N GLY A 122 -6.45 11.48 -8.14
CA GLY A 122 -6.61 11.84 -9.55
C GLY A 122 -6.02 10.83 -10.55
N TYR A 123 -5.49 9.69 -10.07
CA TYR A 123 -4.91 8.64 -10.90
C TYR A 123 -5.73 7.34 -10.81
N ALA A 124 -5.77 6.59 -11.91
CA ALA A 124 -6.40 5.28 -11.93
C ALA A 124 -5.68 4.30 -11.00
N LEU A 125 -6.37 3.26 -10.52
CA LEU A 125 -5.69 2.20 -9.77
C LEU A 125 -4.76 1.40 -10.70
N TYR A 126 -3.64 0.94 -10.16
CA TYR A 126 -2.79 -0.04 -10.82
C TYR A 126 -3.52 -1.39 -10.91
N ASP A 127 -3.15 -2.22 -11.88
CA ASP A 127 -3.84 -3.48 -12.19
C ASP A 127 -3.73 -4.53 -11.07
N LYS A 128 -2.82 -4.31 -10.12
CA LYS A 128 -2.54 -5.19 -8.97
C LYS A 128 -2.62 -4.43 -7.66
N ILE A 129 -3.03 -5.17 -6.62
CA ILE A 129 -2.96 -4.75 -5.22
C ILE A 129 -2.05 -5.72 -4.48
N TYR A 130 -1.09 -5.16 -3.74
CA TYR A 130 -0.03 -5.94 -3.11
C TYR A 130 -0.31 -6.18 -1.63
N PHE A 131 -0.06 -7.41 -1.19
CA PHE A 131 -0.01 -7.82 0.20
C PHE A 131 1.42 -8.27 0.45
N VAL A 132 2.17 -7.50 1.21
CA VAL A 132 3.61 -7.62 1.37
C VAL A 132 3.89 -8.43 2.63
N PHE A 133 4.57 -9.55 2.47
CA PHE A 133 4.90 -10.50 3.53
C PHE A 133 6.42 -10.62 3.70
N SER A 134 6.84 -11.21 4.81
CA SER A 134 8.20 -11.71 4.96
C SER A 134 8.51 -12.78 3.91
N ASP A 135 9.79 -12.91 3.53
CA ASP A 135 10.24 -13.90 2.55
C ASP A 135 9.86 -15.34 2.95
N GLU A 136 9.91 -15.63 4.25
CA GLU A 136 9.61 -16.95 4.83
C GLU A 136 8.16 -17.39 4.61
N VAL A 137 7.21 -16.46 4.60
CA VAL A 137 5.78 -16.76 4.54
C VAL A 137 5.13 -16.38 3.21
N LYS A 138 5.84 -15.69 2.31
CA LYS A 138 5.32 -15.20 1.03
C LYS A 138 4.70 -16.32 0.17
N GLU A 139 5.39 -17.44 -0.03
CA GLU A 139 4.87 -18.53 -0.87
C GLU A 139 3.64 -19.21 -0.23
N GLN A 140 3.63 -19.33 1.10
CA GLN A 140 2.47 -19.83 1.84
C GLN A 140 1.27 -18.87 1.72
N ALA A 141 1.50 -17.56 1.81
CA ALA A 141 0.48 -16.53 1.62
C ALA A 141 -0.07 -16.52 0.20
N LYS A 142 0.79 -16.63 -0.82
CA LYS A 142 0.40 -16.77 -2.23
C LYS A 142 -0.46 -18.00 -2.45
N TYR A 143 -0.04 -19.15 -1.92
CA TYR A 143 -0.84 -20.38 -1.98
C TYR A 143 -2.19 -20.18 -1.30
N ARG A 144 -2.21 -19.64 -0.08
CA ARG A 144 -3.43 -19.36 0.67
C ARG A 144 -4.39 -18.47 -0.11
N LEU A 145 -3.94 -17.33 -0.65
CA LEU A 145 -4.73 -16.42 -1.47
C LEU A 145 -5.36 -17.15 -2.66
N SER A 146 -4.58 -18.00 -3.34
CA SER A 146 -5.07 -18.78 -4.50
C SER A 146 -6.14 -19.82 -4.14
N LYS A 147 -6.12 -20.32 -2.91
CA LYS A 147 -7.02 -21.36 -2.38
C LYS A 147 -8.15 -20.82 -1.50
N MET A 148 -8.29 -19.50 -1.35
CA MET A 148 -9.39 -18.93 -0.54
C MET A 148 -10.75 -19.34 -1.09
N ILE A 149 -11.71 -19.55 -0.18
CA ILE A 149 -13.12 -19.73 -0.50
C ILE A 149 -13.91 -18.70 0.31
N PRO A 150 -14.65 -17.77 -0.34
CA PRO A 150 -14.69 -17.53 -1.79
C PRO A 150 -13.32 -17.13 -2.36
N LYS A 151 -13.12 -17.27 -3.67
CA LYS A 151 -11.84 -17.03 -4.34
C LYS A 151 -11.40 -15.58 -4.16
N ALA A 152 -10.13 -15.38 -3.79
CA ALA A 152 -9.53 -14.05 -3.79
C ALA A 152 -9.46 -13.50 -5.23
N PRO A 153 -9.67 -12.18 -5.45
CA PRO A 153 -9.51 -11.60 -6.77
C PRO A 153 -8.12 -11.86 -7.36
N SER A 154 -8.02 -12.10 -8.67
CA SER A 154 -6.77 -12.45 -9.34
C SER A 154 -5.71 -11.33 -9.31
N TYR A 155 -6.15 -10.09 -9.10
CA TYR A 155 -5.30 -8.91 -8.95
C TYR A 155 -4.73 -8.73 -7.55
N TYR A 156 -5.12 -9.55 -6.56
CA TYR A 156 -4.45 -9.59 -5.25
C TYR A 156 -3.16 -10.39 -5.39
N LYS A 157 -2.02 -9.76 -5.05
CA LYS A 157 -0.68 -10.36 -5.17
C LYS A 157 0.00 -10.40 -3.81
N ALA A 158 0.50 -11.58 -3.44
CA ALA A 158 1.46 -11.69 -2.34
C ALA A 158 2.86 -11.37 -2.90
N GLU A 159 3.60 -10.50 -2.22
CA GLU A 159 4.95 -10.08 -2.61
C GLU A 159 5.82 -9.83 -1.37
N THR A 160 7.11 -9.58 -1.54
CA THR A 160 8.02 -9.15 -0.45
C THR A 160 8.41 -7.69 -0.58
N VAL A 161 9.00 -7.12 0.48
CA VAL A 161 9.53 -5.75 0.48
C VAL A 161 10.52 -5.56 -0.68
N SER A 162 11.49 -6.48 -0.81
CA SER A 162 12.44 -6.48 -1.93
C SER A 162 11.75 -6.57 -3.30
N GLY A 163 10.71 -7.40 -3.44
CA GLY A 163 9.95 -7.52 -4.67
C GLY A 163 9.29 -6.20 -5.09
N ILE A 164 8.61 -5.54 -4.16
CA ILE A 164 7.99 -4.22 -4.39
C ILE A 164 9.04 -3.15 -4.69
N TYR A 165 10.13 -3.14 -3.91
CA TYR A 165 11.21 -2.16 -4.06
C TYR A 165 11.89 -2.26 -5.42
N LEU A 166 12.31 -3.47 -5.84
CA LEU A 166 12.92 -3.71 -7.15
C LEU A 166 11.94 -3.41 -8.30
N GLN A 167 10.66 -3.77 -8.13
CA GLN A 167 9.66 -3.57 -9.18
C GLN A 167 9.45 -2.08 -9.46
N PHE A 168 9.30 -1.25 -8.43
CA PHE A 168 8.81 0.12 -8.61
C PHE A 168 9.85 1.20 -8.34
N PHE A 169 10.77 1.01 -7.41
CA PHE A 169 11.61 2.08 -6.87
C PHE A 169 13.04 2.06 -7.43
N VAL A 170 13.53 0.91 -7.86
CA VAL A 170 14.84 0.82 -8.53
C VAL A 170 14.69 1.14 -10.02
N ALA A 171 15.49 2.07 -10.53
CA ALA A 171 15.63 2.30 -11.96
C ALA A 171 16.40 1.11 -12.58
N ASN A 172 15.87 0.52 -13.66
CA ASN A 172 16.69 -0.40 -14.44
C ASN A 172 17.73 0.45 -15.17
N SER A 173 18.99 0.35 -14.74
CA SER A 173 20.17 0.86 -15.43
C SER A 173 20.26 0.34 -16.86
#